data_AF-J9E8C1-F1
#
_entry.id   AF-J9E8C1-F1
#
_cell.length_a   1.000
_cell.length_b   1.000
_cell.length_c   1.000
_cell.angle_alpha   90.00
_cell.angle_beta   90.00
_cell.angle_gamma   90.00
#
_symmetry.space_group_name_H-M   'P 1'
#
loop_
_entity.id
_entity.type
_entity.pdbx_description
1 polymer ?
#
loop_
_entity_poly.entity_id
_entity_poly.type
_entity_poly.pdbx_seq_one_letter_code
_entity_poly.pdbx_strand_id
1 'polypeptide(L)'
;MSSNIIANIQPAKERVQLCVTILESINDKWFTCTQQIVTMKRREDEEKYKAVTEGNQGIFQLLHEGKEAMITLTMHKDEAEQNLMRLSKELTNKSTKEEVKIIPSSNLNVNLPHLSLPTFDGDRWRPTILEQF
;
A
#
# COMPACT_ATOMS: atom_id res chain seq x y z
N MET A 1 -82.48 40.31 2.61
CA MET A 1 -81.72 39.61 3.68
C MET A 1 -80.59 38.73 3.14
N SER A 2 -80.74 38.11 1.97
CA SER A 2 -79.74 37.19 1.39
C SER A 2 -78.42 37.84 0.95
N SER A 3 -78.41 39.09 0.46
CA SER A 3 -77.18 39.76 -0.01
C SER A 3 -76.14 40.01 1.09
N ASN A 4 -76.56 40.27 2.34
CA ASN A 4 -75.64 40.52 3.46
C ASN A 4 -74.93 39.25 3.94
N ILE A 5 -75.57 38.08 3.76
CA ILE A 5 -74.98 36.78 4.10
C ILE A 5 -73.92 36.40 3.05
N ILE A 6 -74.24 36.59 1.76
CA ILE A 6 -73.29 36.34 0.67
C ILE A 6 -72.06 37.25 0.79
N ALA A 7 -72.24 38.54 1.06
CA ALA A 7 -71.14 39.50 1.22
C ALA A 7 -70.19 39.15 2.38
N ASN A 8 -70.67 38.52 3.45
CA ASN A 8 -69.83 38.12 4.60
C ASN A 8 -69.08 36.79 4.37
N ILE A 9 -69.58 35.90 3.49
CA ILE A 9 -68.99 34.57 3.27
C ILE A 9 -67.89 34.58 2.20
N GLN A 10 -67.97 35.46 1.19
CA GLN A 10 -66.97 35.52 0.12
C GLN A 10 -65.53 35.78 0.63
N PRO A 11 -65.28 36.75 1.54
CA PRO A 11 -63.94 36.99 2.06
C PRO A 11 -63.38 35.81 2.85
N ALA A 12 -64.24 35.05 3.54
CA ALA A 12 -63.82 33.86 4.27
C ALA A 12 -63.38 32.74 3.30
N LYS A 13 -64.09 32.56 2.19
CA LYS A 13 -63.73 31.62 1.12
C LYS A 13 -62.39 31.95 0.48
N GLU A 14 -62.16 33.23 0.17
CA GLU A 14 -60.90 33.70 -0.43
C GLU A 14 -59.70 33.48 0.51
N ARG A 15 -59.86 33.74 1.81
CA ARG A 15 -58.82 33.48 2.81
C ARG A 15 -58.47 32.00 2.92
N VAL A 16 -59.47 31.11 2.91
CA VAL A 16 -59.23 29.66 2.93
C VAL A 16 -58.50 29.22 1.67
N GLN A 17 -58.90 29.72 0.50
CA GLN A 17 -58.23 29.39 -0.76
C GLN A 17 -56.75 29.83 -0.75
N LEU A 18 -56.47 31.04 -0.25
CA LEU A 18 -55.10 31.53 -0.08
C LEU A 18 -54.28 30.63 0.85
N CYS A 19 -54.84 30.20 1.98
CA CYS A 19 -54.17 29.29 2.90
C CYS A 19 -53.85 27.94 2.24
N VAL A 20 -54.79 27.38 1.47
CA VAL A 20 -54.57 26.11 0.74
C VAL A 20 -53.42 26.25 -0.24
N THR A 21 -53.40 27.31 -1.06
CA THR A 21 -52.34 27.54 -2.04
C THR A 21 -50.98 27.76 -1.38
N ILE A 22 -50.92 28.45 -0.25
CA ILE A 22 -49.68 28.61 0.51
C ILE A 22 -49.21 27.26 1.05
N LEU A 23 -50.11 26.45 1.61
CA LEU A 23 -49.79 25.11 2.12
C LEU A 23 -49.29 24.17 1.02
N GLU A 24 -49.94 24.16 -0.14
CA GLU A 24 -49.48 23.42 -1.32
C GLU A 24 -48.07 23.83 -1.74
N SER A 25 -47.81 25.15 -1.83
CA SER A 25 -46.47 25.66 -2.17
C SER A 25 -45.41 25.26 -1.14
N ILE A 26 -45.73 25.30 0.16
CA ILE A 26 -44.82 24.88 1.23
C ILE A 26 -44.55 23.38 1.12
N ASN A 27 -45.58 22.57 0.89
CA ASN A 27 -45.46 21.13 0.74
C ASN A 27 -44.57 20.76 -0.46
N ASP A 28 -44.76 21.41 -1.61
CA ASP A 28 -43.95 21.18 -2.81
C ASP A 28 -42.47 21.54 -2.58
N LYS A 29 -42.22 22.66 -1.89
CA LYS A 29 -40.85 23.07 -1.52
C LYS A 29 -40.21 22.08 -0.56
N TRP A 30 -40.96 21.61 0.45
CA TRP A 30 -40.48 20.62 1.40
C TRP A 30 -40.14 19.29 0.72
N PHE A 31 -41.02 18.83 -0.17
CA PHE A 31 -40.81 17.62 -0.96
C PHE A 31 -39.56 17.73 -1.83
N THR A 32 -39.41 18.84 -2.56
CA THR A 32 -38.23 19.12 -3.39
C THR A 32 -36.94 19.12 -2.57
N CYS A 33 -36.93 19.82 -1.43
CA CYS A 33 -35.78 19.86 -0.52
C CYS A 33 -35.40 18.46 -0.04
N THR A 34 -36.38 17.67 0.38
CA THR A 34 -36.17 16.29 0.85
C THR A 34 -35.56 15.41 -0.25
N GLN A 35 -36.09 15.51 -1.48
CA GLN A 35 -35.54 14.75 -2.62
C GLN A 35 -34.11 15.16 -2.97
N GLN A 36 -33.80 16.47 -2.92
CA GLN A 36 -32.45 16.97 -3.18
C GLN A 36 -31.45 16.45 -2.14
N ILE A 37 -31.79 16.49 -0.85
CA ILE A 37 -30.94 15.97 0.22
C ILE A 37 -30.61 14.48 0.00
N VAL A 38 -31.63 13.67 -0.31
CA VAL A 38 -31.43 12.24 -0.59
C VAL A 38 -30.52 12.02 -1.80
N THR A 39 -30.73 12.79 -2.86
CA THR A 39 -29.95 12.68 -4.10
C THR A 39 -28.49 13.10 -3.91
N MET A 40 -28.26 14.20 -3.19
CA MET A 40 -26.92 14.69 -2.89
C MET A 40 -26.14 13.69 -2.05
N LYS A 41 -26.75 13.18 -0.98
CA LYS A 41 -26.12 12.19 -0.11
C LYS A 41 -25.74 10.91 -0.87
N ARG A 42 -26.62 10.41 -1.73
CA ARG A 42 -26.32 9.26 -2.59
C ARG A 42 -25.10 9.52 -3.50
N ARG A 43 -25.02 10.71 -4.08
CA ARG A 43 -23.90 11.10 -4.95
C ARG A 43 -22.59 11.22 -4.18
N GLU A 44 -22.60 11.84 -3.00
CA GLU A 44 -21.42 11.93 -2.13
C GLU A 44 -20.90 10.55 -1.72
N ASP A 45 -21.82 9.64 -1.37
CA ASP A 45 -21.47 8.25 -1.05
C ASP A 45 -20.85 7.56 -2.28
N GLU A 46 -21.48 7.65 -3.45
CA GLU A 46 -20.97 7.11 -4.72
C GLU A 46 -19.57 7.65 -5.05
N GLU A 47 -19.33 8.95 -4.91
CA GLU A 47 -18.03 9.59 -5.14
C GLU A 47 -16.97 9.10 -4.14
N LYS A 48 -17.33 8.94 -2.87
CA LYS A 48 -16.43 8.39 -1.84
C LYS A 48 -16.03 6.95 -2.15
N TYR A 49 -16.99 6.10 -2.54
CA TYR A 49 -16.69 4.73 -2.95
C TYR A 49 -15.78 4.72 -4.17
N LYS A 50 -16.09 5.55 -5.18
CA LYS A 50 -15.28 5.69 -6.38
C LYS A 50 -13.85 6.12 -6.06
N ALA A 51 -13.64 7.07 -5.16
CA ALA A 51 -12.30 7.52 -4.76
C ALA A 51 -11.48 6.43 -4.04
N VAL A 52 -12.13 5.54 -3.29
CA VAL A 52 -11.47 4.40 -2.62
C VAL A 52 -11.15 3.27 -3.61
N THR A 53 -12.00 3.07 -4.61
CA THR A 53 -11.84 1.99 -5.59
C THR A 53 -10.95 2.39 -6.77
N GLU A 54 -11.12 3.61 -7.27
CA GLU A 54 -10.53 4.16 -8.49
C GLU A 54 -9.61 5.35 -8.14
N GLY A 55 -8.33 5.22 -8.49
CA GLY A 55 -7.31 6.23 -8.24
C GLY A 55 -5.92 5.60 -8.17
N ASN A 56 -4.86 6.41 -8.23
CA ASN A 56 -3.48 5.91 -8.18
C ASN A 56 -3.12 5.21 -6.86
N GLN A 57 -3.89 5.46 -5.79
CA GLN A 57 -3.82 4.74 -4.52
C GLN A 57 -5.08 3.92 -4.23
N GLY A 58 -5.95 3.77 -5.23
CA GLY A 58 -7.18 3.00 -5.11
C GLY A 58 -6.89 1.51 -4.95
N ILE A 59 -7.84 0.77 -4.36
CA ILE A 59 -7.64 -0.65 -4.03
C ILE A 59 -7.31 -1.50 -5.27
N PHE A 60 -7.88 -1.17 -6.44
CA PHE A 60 -7.59 -1.88 -7.69
C PHE A 60 -6.17 -1.65 -8.19
N GLN A 61 -5.65 -0.43 -8.05
CA GLN A 61 -4.28 -0.11 -8.43
C GLN A 61 -3.27 -0.83 -7.53
N LEU A 62 -3.50 -0.81 -6.20
CA LEU A 62 -2.68 -1.56 -5.25
C LEU A 62 -2.70 -3.08 -5.52
N LEU A 63 -3.85 -3.64 -5.85
CA LEU A 63 -3.99 -5.04 -6.25
C LEU A 63 -3.20 -5.37 -7.51
N HIS A 64 -3.24 -4.48 -8.51
CA HIS A 64 -2.49 -4.63 -9.75
C HIS A 64 -0.97 -4.57 -9.48
N GLU A 65 -0.50 -3.53 -8.79
CA GLU A 65 0.92 -3.37 -8.43
C GLU A 65 1.42 -4.54 -7.58
N GLY A 66 0.62 -5.03 -6.62
CA GLY A 66 0.96 -6.20 -5.84
C GLY A 66 1.14 -7.47 -6.68
N LYS A 67 0.31 -7.66 -7.72
CA LYS A 67 0.47 -8.78 -8.66
C LYS A 67 1.75 -8.67 -9.47
N GLU A 68 2.04 -7.49 -10.02
CA GLU A 68 3.27 -7.23 -10.78
C GLU A 68 4.53 -7.46 -9.92
N ALA A 69 4.49 -7.00 -8.67
CA ALA A 69 5.57 -7.24 -7.70
C ALA A 69 5.76 -8.73 -7.40
N MET A 70 4.68 -9.49 -7.19
CA MET A 70 4.77 -10.94 -6.99
C MET A 70 5.38 -11.67 -8.18
N ILE A 71 4.98 -11.31 -9.41
CA ILE A 71 5.52 -11.90 -10.63
C ILE A 71 7.03 -11.63 -10.72
N THR A 72 7.43 -10.37 -10.50
CA THR A 72 8.83 -9.95 -10.56
C THR A 72 9.68 -10.68 -9.52
N LEU A 73 9.20 -10.77 -8.28
CA LEU A 73 9.90 -11.50 -7.21
C LEU A 73 10.01 -12.99 -7.50
N THR A 74 8.96 -13.60 -8.05
CA THR A 74 8.97 -15.02 -8.41
C THR A 74 10.01 -15.28 -9.50
N MET A 75 10.06 -14.44 -10.53
CA MET A 75 11.04 -14.53 -11.60
C MET A 75 12.49 -14.44 -11.08
N HIS A 76 12.78 -13.47 -10.21
CA HIS A 76 14.13 -13.34 -9.63
C HIS A 76 14.49 -14.47 -8.68
N LYS A 77 13.51 -15.03 -7.95
CA LYS A 77 13.73 -16.21 -7.10
C LYS A 77 14.16 -17.40 -7.95
N ASP A 78 13.46 -17.66 -9.04
CA ASP A 78 13.77 -18.78 -9.95
C ASP A 78 15.13 -18.58 -10.65
N GLU A 79 15.45 -17.35 -11.07
CA GLU A 79 16.76 -17.01 -11.64
C GLU A 79 17.91 -17.22 -10.63
N ALA A 80 17.73 -16.80 -9.38
CA ALA A 80 18.71 -17.00 -8.32
C ALA A 80 18.95 -18.49 -8.05
N GLU A 81 17.89 -19.30 -8.02
CA GLU A 81 17.97 -20.74 -7.84
C GLU A 81 18.73 -21.43 -8.98
N GLN A 82 18.44 -21.05 -10.23
CA GLN A 82 19.17 -21.55 -11.40
C GLN A 82 20.65 -21.18 -11.37
N ASN A 83 20.97 -19.94 -11.01
CA ASN A 83 22.35 -19.48 -10.87
C ASN A 83 23.11 -20.25 -9.78
N LEU A 84 22.47 -20.51 -8.64
CA LEU A 84 23.05 -21.30 -7.55
C LEU A 84 23.33 -22.74 -7.99
N MET A 85 22.39 -23.36 -8.71
CA MET A 85 22.57 -24.71 -9.26
C MET A 85 23.74 -24.76 -10.27
N ARG A 86 23.89 -23.74 -11.11
CA ARG A 86 25.00 -23.62 -12.06
C ARG A 86 26.35 -23.50 -11.35
N LEU A 87 26.44 -22.60 -10.37
CA LEU A 87 27.66 -22.39 -9.57
C LEU A 87 28.06 -23.66 -8.81
N SER A 88 27.10 -24.37 -8.24
CA SER A 88 27.35 -25.65 -7.56
C SER A 88 27.97 -26.69 -8.49
N LYS A 89 27.43 -26.85 -9.71
CA LYS A 89 28.00 -27.75 -10.73
C LYS A 89 29.40 -27.32 -11.16
N GLU A 90 29.62 -26.02 -11.34
CA GLU A 90 30.93 -25.50 -11.72
C GLU A 90 31.98 -25.76 -10.63
N LEU A 91 31.61 -25.60 -9.35
CA LEU A 91 32.49 -25.90 -8.22
C LEU A 91 32.87 -27.38 -8.18
N THR A 92 31.91 -28.29 -8.37
CA THR A 92 32.18 -29.73 -8.39
C THR A 92 33.06 -30.14 -9.56
N ASN A 93 32.90 -29.52 -10.74
CA ASN A 93 33.68 -29.85 -11.94
C ASN A 93 35.13 -29.34 -11.89
N LYS A 94 35.39 -28.24 -11.16
CA LYS A 94 36.75 -27.69 -10.97
C LYS A 94 37.58 -28.55 -10.02
N SER A 95 36.96 -29.03 -8.94
CA SER A 95 37.60 -29.93 -7.97
C SER A 95 38.07 -31.25 -8.61
N THR A 96 37.36 -31.78 -9.62
CA THR A 96 37.75 -33.05 -10.27
C THR A 96 38.86 -32.91 -11.31
N LYS A 97 39.19 -31.70 -11.77
CA LYS A 97 40.25 -31.46 -12.78
C LYS A 97 41.63 -31.20 -12.18
N GLU A 98 41.72 -30.87 -10.89
CA GLU A 98 42.99 -30.55 -10.21
C GLU A 98 43.65 -31.77 -9.54
N GLU A 99 42.97 -32.92 -9.52
CA GLU A 99 43.40 -34.12 -8.77
C GLU A 99 44.23 -35.13 -9.59
N VAL A 100 44.68 -34.78 -10.81
CA VAL A 100 45.60 -35.62 -11.59
C VAL A 100 46.98 -34.97 -11.67
N LYS A 101 47.77 -35.18 -10.61
CA LYS A 101 49.24 -35.44 -10.59
C LYS A 101 49.84 -35.03 -9.24
N ILE A 102 49.42 -35.67 -8.14
CA ILE A 102 50.21 -35.64 -6.90
C ILE A 102 51.26 -36.75 -7.01
N ILE A 103 52.49 -36.38 -7.34
CA ILE A 103 53.66 -37.22 -7.07
C ILE A 103 53.93 -37.08 -5.57
N PRO A 104 53.99 -38.16 -4.77
CA PRO A 104 54.28 -38.05 -3.35
C PRO A 104 55.75 -37.67 -3.18
N SER A 105 56.01 -36.39 -2.89
CA SER A 105 57.36 -35.92 -2.53
C SER A 105 57.67 -36.36 -1.11
N SER A 106 58.21 -37.58 -0.98
CA SER A 106 58.82 -38.04 0.26
C SER A 106 60.23 -37.45 0.39
N ASN A 107 60.39 -36.58 1.39
CA ASN A 107 61.62 -36.11 2.03
C ASN A 107 62.40 -34.98 1.35
N LEU A 108 61.93 -33.73 1.51
CA LEU A 108 62.81 -32.57 1.46
C LEU A 108 63.04 -32.06 2.90
N ASN A 109 64.19 -32.41 3.48
CA ASN A 109 64.63 -31.88 4.77
C ASN A 109 65.07 -30.42 4.56
N VAL A 110 64.28 -29.47 5.06
CA VAL A 110 64.59 -28.04 5.00
C VAL A 110 64.80 -27.55 6.44
N ASN A 111 66.05 -27.22 6.79
CA ASN A 111 66.36 -26.54 8.05
C ASN A 111 65.91 -25.08 7.96
N LEU A 112 64.92 -24.69 8.76
CA LEU A 112 64.48 -23.30 8.88
C LEU A 112 65.24 -22.57 10.00
N PRO A 113 65.73 -21.33 9.77
CA PRO A 113 66.26 -20.51 10.85
C PRO A 113 65.12 -20.04 11.77
N HIS A 114 65.30 -20.23 13.07
CA HIS A 114 64.35 -19.77 14.10
C HIS A 114 64.40 -18.24 14.22
N LEU A 115 63.33 -17.57 13.78
CA LEU A 115 63.11 -16.15 14.06
C LEU A 115 62.13 -16.03 15.23
N SER A 116 62.54 -15.35 16.29
CA SER A 116 61.69 -15.10 17.46
C SER A 116 60.52 -14.19 17.08
N LEU A 117 59.31 -14.59 17.48
CA LEU A 117 58.10 -13.80 17.25
C LEU A 117 58.04 -12.62 18.23
N PRO A 118 57.53 -11.44 17.80
CA PRO A 118 57.24 -10.35 18.73
C PRO A 118 56.11 -10.77 19.67
N THR A 119 56.33 -10.66 20.98
CA THR A 119 55.26 -10.82 21.97
C THR A 119 54.31 -9.63 21.88
N PHE A 120 53.07 -9.89 21.48
CA PHE A 120 51.99 -8.90 21.44
C PHE A 120 51.52 -8.57 22.87
N ASP A 121 51.57 -7.30 23.24
CA ASP A 121 51.07 -6.77 24.51
C ASP A 121 49.63 -6.26 24.34
N GLY A 122 48.70 -6.85 25.11
CA GLY A 122 47.25 -6.84 24.89
C GLY A 122 46.50 -5.62 25.44
N ASP A 123 47.17 -4.65 26.05
CA ASP A 123 46.51 -3.55 26.78
C ASP A 123 46.00 -2.40 25.89
N ARG A 124 46.12 -2.52 24.56
CA ARG A 124 45.96 -1.37 23.65
C ARG A 124 44.57 -1.17 23.01
N TRP A 125 43.54 -1.92 23.41
CA TRP A 125 42.19 -1.77 22.86
C TRP A 125 41.11 -1.61 23.94
N ARG A 126 40.94 -0.37 24.43
CA ARG A 126 39.63 0.08 24.95
C ARG A 126 39.23 1.35 24.20
N PRO A 127 38.24 1.32 23.30
CA PRO A 127 37.63 2.53 22.78
C PRO A 127 36.62 3.07 23.80
N THR A 128 36.88 4.25 24.34
CA THR A 128 35.90 5.07 25.06
C THR A 128 34.84 5.53 24.05
N ILE A 129 33.60 5.05 24.20
CA ILE A 129 32.46 5.57 23.43
C ILE A 129 32.01 6.86 24.12
N LEU A 130 32.21 8.00 23.47
CA LEU A 130 31.56 9.27 23.80
C LEU A 130 30.10 9.20 23.34
N GLU A 131 29.18 9.28 24.28
CA GLU A 131 27.77 9.60 24.01
C GLU A 131 27.66 11.04 23.51
N GLN A 132 27.01 11.22 22.36
CA GLN A 132 26.24 12.41 22.05
C GLN A 132 24.89 11.96 21.50
N PHE A 133 23.90 11.83 22.39
CA PHE A 133 22.51 12.22 22.19
C PHE A 133 21.90 12.54 23.56
#